data_AF-A0A521S6A2-F1
#
_entry.id   AF-A0A521S6A2-F1
#
_cell.length_a   1.000
_cell.length_b   1.000
_cell.length_c   1.000
_cell.angle_alpha   90.00
_cell.angle_beta   90.00
_cell.angle_gamma   90.00
#
_symmetry.space_group_name_H-M   'P 1'
#
loop_
_entity.id
_entity.type
_entity.pdbx_description
1 polymer ?
#
loop_
_entity_poly.entity_id
_entity_poly.type
_entity_poly.pdbx_seq_one_letter_code
_entity_poly.pdbx_strand_id
1 'polypeptide(L)' 'MARTNIDIDDRLVREGLRIFRCRSKRELVHLALSELLKSAKRKEILKLRGQVKWEADLEELRRSRL' A
#
# COMPACT_ATOMS: atom_id res chain seq x y z
N MET A 1 -15.32 5.38 -16.93
CA MET A 1 -15.36 4.52 -15.73
C MET A 1 -16.68 3.78 -15.71
N ALA A 2 -16.68 2.47 -15.46
CA ALA A 2 -17.88 1.67 -15.30
C ALA A 2 -18.57 1.99 -13.95
N ARG A 3 -19.90 1.98 -13.93
CA ARG A 3 -20.70 2.02 -12.70
C ARG A 3 -21.09 0.59 -12.35
N THR A 4 -20.90 0.21 -11.11
CA THR A 4 -21.26 -1.11 -10.59
C THR A 4 -22.03 -0.92 -9.31
N ASN A 5 -23.11 -1.68 -9.12
CA ASN A 5 -23.81 -1.74 -7.84
C ASN A 5 -23.21 -2.89 -7.03
N ILE A 6 -22.74 -2.59 -5.83
CA ILE A 6 -22.12 -3.56 -4.92
C ILE A 6 -22.67 -3.34 -3.52
N ASP A 7 -22.96 -4.42 -2.82
CA ASP A 7 -23.36 -4.38 -1.42
C ASP A 7 -22.11 -4.26 -0.54
N ILE A 8 -22.10 -3.28 0.36
CA ILE A 8 -20.97 -2.97 1.24
C ILE A 8 -21.51 -2.55 2.59
N ASP A 9 -20.92 -3.08 3.67
CA ASP A 9 -21.28 -2.69 5.03
C ASP A 9 -21.10 -1.17 5.27
N ASP A 10 -22.23 -0.50 5.54
CA ASP A 10 -22.27 0.93 5.82
C ASP A 10 -21.51 1.34 7.10
N ARG A 11 -21.31 0.44 8.06
CA ARG A 11 -20.48 0.70 9.24
C ARG A 11 -19.02 0.84 8.83
N LEU A 12 -18.52 -0.11 8.04
CA LEU A 12 -17.15 -0.10 7.51
C LEU A 12 -16.91 1.14 6.63
N VAL A 13 -17.88 1.48 5.77
CA VAL A 13 -17.78 2.67 4.92
C VAL A 13 -17.72 3.94 5.75
N ARG A 14 -18.59 4.12 6.75
CA ARG A 14 -18.59 5.32 7.61
C ARG A 14 -17.28 5.46 8.37
N GLU A 15 -16.76 4.37 8.93
CA GLU A 15 -15.47 4.36 9.61
C GLU A 15 -14.33 4.72 8.65
N GLY A 16 -14.30 4.10 7.46
CA GLY A 16 -13.29 4.37 6.44
C GLY A 16 -13.32 5.82 5.95
N LEU A 17 -14.50 6.38 5.67
CA LEU A 17 -14.63 7.79 5.27
C LEU A 17 -14.06 8.73 6.33
N ARG A 18 -14.31 8.45 7.62
CA ARG A 18 -13.81 9.26 8.74
C ARG A 18 -12.30 9.16 8.92
N ILE A 19 -11.75 7.93 8.92
CA ILE A 19 -10.32 7.69 9.17
C ILE A 19 -9.47 8.20 8.01
N PHE A 20 -9.86 7.85 6.77
CA PHE A 20 -9.09 8.20 5.58
C PHE A 20 -9.47 9.56 4.99
N ARG A 21 -10.42 10.27 5.61
CA ARG A 21 -10.91 11.60 5.21
C ARG A 21 -11.36 11.66 3.74
N CYS A 22 -11.90 10.57 3.23
CA CYS A 22 -12.45 10.50 1.88
C CYS A 22 -13.79 11.23 1.81
N ARG A 23 -14.08 11.87 0.67
CA ARG A 23 -15.30 12.66 0.45
C ARG A 23 -16.48 11.81 -0.04
N SER A 24 -16.21 10.63 -0.60
CA SER A 24 -17.27 9.77 -1.16
C SER A 24 -16.96 8.28 -1.03
N LYS A 25 -18.01 7.44 -1.07
CA LYS A 25 -17.87 5.97 -1.09
C LYS A 25 -16.98 5.51 -2.26
N ARG A 26 -17.12 6.14 -3.44
CA ARG A 26 -16.29 5.84 -4.63
C ARG A 26 -14.80 6.08 -4.38
N GLU A 27 -14.47 7.22 -3.77
CA GLU A 27 -13.09 7.58 -3.45
C GLU A 27 -12.49 6.60 -2.43
N LEU A 28 -13.25 6.24 -1.40
CA LEU A 28 -12.82 5.27 -0.41
C LEU A 28 -12.56 3.90 -1.04
N VAL A 29 -13.45 3.41 -1.91
CA VAL A 29 -13.27 2.13 -2.62
C VAL A 29 -12.05 2.18 -3.51
N HIS A 30 -11.84 3.27 -4.24
CA HIS A 30 -10.65 3.44 -5.09
C HIS A 30 -9.35 3.45 -4.26
N LEU A 31 -9.35 4.15 -3.12
CA LEU A 31 -8.22 4.17 -2.20
C LEU A 31 -7.93 2.75 -1.67
N ALA A 32 -8.95 2.03 -1.21
CA ALA A 32 -8.81 0.67 -0.70
C ALA A 32 -8.19 -0.29 -1.73
N LEU A 33 -8.65 -0.24 -2.98
CA LEU A 33 -8.10 -1.06 -4.08
C LEU A 33 -6.65 -0.69 -4.39
N SER A 34 -6.33 0.61 -4.41
CA SER A 34 -4.95 1.09 -4.63
C SER A 34 -4.01 0.61 -3.53
N GLU A 35 -4.41 0.73 -2.26
CA GLU A 35 -3.61 0.28 -1.12
C GLU A 35 -3.44 -1.24 -1.09
N LEU A 36 -4.47 -2.00 -1.49
CA LEU A 36 -4.38 -3.45 -1.60
C LEU A 36 -3.31 -3.86 -2.63
N LEU A 37 -3.30 -3.22 -3.79
CA LEU A 37 -2.29 -3.47 -4.84
C LEU A 37 -0.89 -3.06 -4.39
N LYS A 38 -0.74 -1.90 -3.74
CA LYS A 38 0.55 -1.47 -3.18
C LYS A 38 1.05 -2.46 -2.13
N SER A 39 0.17 -2.98 -1.29
CA SER A 39 0.51 -4.01 -0.30
C SER A 39 0.98 -5.31 -0.98
N ALA A 40 0.27 -5.77 -2.02
CA ALA A 40 0.67 -6.94 -2.79
C ALA A 40 2.05 -6.76 -3.46
N LYS A 41 2.29 -5.62 -4.11
CA LYS A 41 3.59 -5.29 -4.73
C LYS A 41 4.73 -5.25 -3.71
N ARG A 42 4.51 -4.67 -2.52
CA ARG A 42 5.51 -4.70 -1.44
C ARG A 42 5.85 -6.12 -1.00
N LYS A 43 4.85 -7.01 -0.90
CA LYS A 43 5.09 -8.43 -0.60
C LYS A 43 5.88 -9.14 -1.69
N GLU A 44 5.70 -8.75 -2.94
CA GLU A 44 6.46 -9.30 -4.06
C GLU A 44 7.94 -8.93 -3.99
N ILE A 45 8.27 -7.69 -3.63
CA ILE A 45 9.66 -7.26 -3.39
C ILE A 45 10.32 -8.13 -2.30
N LEU A 46 9.58 -8.51 -1.24
CA LEU A 46 10.12 -9.38 -0.20
C LEU A 46 10.55 -10.76 -0.72
N LYS A 47 10.04 -11.22 -1.87
CA LYS A 47 10.49 -12.47 -2.49
C LYS A 47 11.94 -12.40 -2.98
N LEU A 48 12.45 -11.20 -3.28
CA LEU A 48 13.83 -10.99 -3.69
C LEU A 48 14.83 -11.14 -2.54
N ARG A 49 14.36 -11.28 -1.30
CA ARG A 49 15.21 -11.49 -0.12
C ARG A 49 16.08 -12.74 -0.31
N GLY A 50 17.40 -12.55 -0.25
CA GLY A 50 18.38 -13.63 -0.41
C GLY A 50 18.64 -14.06 -1.86
N GLN A 51 17.89 -13.53 -2.83
CA GLN A 51 18.10 -13.80 -4.26
C GLN A 51 19.00 -12.74 -4.91
N VAL A 52 19.03 -11.53 -4.37
CA VAL A 52 19.81 -10.42 -4.89
C VAL A 52 21.13 -10.32 -4.14
N LYS A 53 22.24 -10.24 -4.89
CA LYS A 53 23.56 -9.95 -4.32
C LYS A 53 23.64 -8.46 -3.99
N TRP A 54 24.07 -8.17 -2.77
CA TRP A 54 24.38 -6.82 -2.34
C TRP A 54 25.83 -6.50 -2.74
N GLU A 55 26.03 -5.47 -3.57
CA GLU A 55 27.34 -5.14 -4.15
C GLU A 55 28.11 -4.03 -3.41
N ALA A 56 27.52 -3.40 -2.39
CA ALA A 56 28.15 -2.29 -1.66
C ALA A 56 28.81 -2.72 -0.34
N ASP A 57 29.86 -2.01 0.10
CA ASP A 57 30.47 -2.22 1.41
C ASP A 57 29.63 -1.53 2.51
N LEU A 58 29.15 -2.35 3.44
CA LEU A 58 28.31 -1.91 4.56
C LEU A 58 29.08 -1.05 5.57
N GLU A 59 30.38 -1.31 5.77
CA GLU A 59 31.24 -0.56 6.68
C GLU A 59 31.66 0.78 6.08
N GLU A 60 31.82 0.87 4.77
CA GLU A 60 32.04 2.15 4.06
C GLU A 60 30.82 3.08 4.22
N LEU A 61 29.61 2.56 3.99
CA LEU A 61 28.36 3.32 4.13
C LEU A 61 28.05 3.77 5.56
N ARG A 62 28.57 3.06 6.57
CA ARG A 62 28.43 3.45 7.98
C ARG A 62 29.42 4.54 8.36
N ARG A 63 30.64 4.48 7.84
CA ARG A 63 31.69 5.48 8.11
C ARG A 63 31.39 6.84 7.51
N SER A 64 30.71 6.91 6.37
CA SER A 64 30.33 8.17 5.69
C SER A 64 29.18 8.95 6.35
N ARG A 65 28.62 8.45 7.47
CA ARG A 65 27.56 9.12 8.24
C ARG A 65 28.08 9.99 9.38
N LEU A 66 29.39 9.96 9.65
CA LEU A 66 30.10 10.86 10.56
C LEU A 66 30.66 12.05 9.76
#